data_AF-A0A6J3BVY2-F1
#
_entry.id   AF-A0A6J3BVY2-F1
#
_cell.length_a   1.000
_cell.length_b   1.000
_cell.length_c   1.000
_cell.angle_alpha   90.00
_cell.angle_beta   90.00
_cell.angle_gamma   90.00
#
_symmetry.space_group_name_H-M   'P 1'
#
loop_
_entity.id
_entity.type
_entity.pdbx_description
1 polymer ?
#
loop_
_entity_poly.entity_id
_entity_poly.type
_entity_poly.pdbx_seq_one_letter_code
_entity_poly.pdbx_strand_id
1 'polypeptide(L)'
;MLFKALIRTEIKLCTKLFTKGFSSKPSWDIATGVCIERVPVVTPPLNEMQKKYKDMLYTLETEKSLKSDHELRHENDKIQAELLKNESADVDLDTISKITAQDFEDAANEELAKFKFAAIETEADKKGDKHTPDRCLQRHLVLVTDVQLGKEKKKLLPQGLWKEGETLRQVRCELNKFF
;
A
#
# COMPACT_ATOMS: atom_id res chain seq x y z
N MET A 1 56.22 -27.31 -49.70
CA MET A 1 55.29 -27.94 -48.73
C MET A 1 55.33 -27.32 -47.32
N LEU A 2 56.35 -26.52 -46.98
CA LEU A 2 56.52 -25.92 -45.64
C LEU A 2 55.50 -24.80 -45.30
N PHE A 3 55.11 -23.97 -46.27
CA PHE A 3 54.17 -22.86 -46.04
C PHE A 3 52.75 -23.32 -45.64
N LYS A 4 52.28 -24.49 -46.13
CA LYS A 4 50.96 -25.04 -45.75
C LYS A 4 50.92 -25.56 -44.31
N ALA A 5 52.07 -25.97 -43.76
CA ALA A 5 52.16 -26.44 -42.37
C ALA A 5 52.09 -25.26 -41.40
N LEU A 6 52.81 -24.17 -41.70
CA LEU A 6 52.81 -22.93 -40.92
C LEU A 6 51.43 -22.27 -40.85
N ILE A 7 50.69 -22.22 -41.97
CA ILE A 7 49.32 -21.69 -41.99
C ILE A 7 48.37 -22.57 -41.15
N ARG A 8 48.54 -23.91 -41.18
CA ARG A 8 47.72 -24.82 -40.37
C ARG A 8 48.04 -24.72 -38.87
N THR A 9 49.28 -24.42 -38.48
CA THR A 9 49.65 -24.22 -37.08
C THR A 9 49.13 -22.89 -36.55
N GLU A 10 49.18 -21.82 -37.33
CA GLU A 10 48.60 -20.50 -37.01
C GLU A 10 47.08 -20.58 -36.83
N ILE A 11 46.37 -21.28 -37.73
CA ILE A 11 44.91 -21.49 -37.61
C ILE A 11 44.57 -22.28 -36.33
N LYS A 12 45.33 -23.33 -36.01
CA LYS A 12 45.15 -24.11 -34.76
C LYS A 12 45.46 -23.29 -33.51
N LEU A 13 46.42 -22.37 -33.58
CA LEU A 13 46.76 -21.46 -32.49
C LEU A 13 45.63 -20.45 -32.28
N CYS A 14 45.10 -19.89 -33.37
CA CYS A 14 43.99 -18.95 -33.36
C CYS A 14 42.71 -19.59 -32.82
N THR A 15 42.36 -20.82 -33.24
CA THR A 15 41.20 -21.54 -32.67
C THR A 15 41.38 -21.86 -31.19
N LYS A 16 42.60 -22.17 -30.72
CA LYS A 16 42.90 -22.39 -29.29
C LYS A 16 42.81 -21.10 -28.46
N LEU A 17 43.19 -19.96 -29.02
CA LEU A 17 43.07 -18.64 -28.39
C LEU A 17 41.60 -18.20 -28.31
N PHE A 18 40.81 -18.43 -29.35
CA PHE A 18 39.36 -18.15 -29.34
C PHE A 18 38.61 -19.01 -28.31
N THR A 19 38.97 -20.29 -28.12
CA THR A 19 38.34 -21.13 -27.08
C THR A 19 38.74 -20.74 -25.65
N LYS A 20 39.91 -20.12 -25.45
CA LYS A 20 40.33 -19.63 -24.12
C LYS A 20 39.62 -18.34 -23.71
N GLY A 21 39.16 -17.52 -24.67
CA GLY A 21 38.39 -16.30 -24.39
C GLY A 21 36.94 -16.56 -23.95
N PHE A 22 36.38 -17.74 -24.25
CA PHE A 22 35.00 -18.10 -23.90
C PHE A 22 34.87 -18.96 -22.63
N SER A 23 35.98 -19.48 -22.09
CA SER A 23 36.00 -20.30 -20.87
C SER A 23 36.54 -19.51 -19.68
N SER A 24 36.06 -18.28 -19.51
CA SER A 24 36.18 -17.55 -18.26
C SER A 24 34.89 -17.82 -17.48
N LYS A 25 34.89 -18.81 -16.58
CA LYS A 25 33.88 -18.81 -15.52
C LYS A 25 34.07 -17.49 -14.78
N PRO A 26 33.06 -16.61 -14.69
CA PRO A 26 33.21 -15.37 -13.95
C PRO A 26 33.62 -15.70 -12.52
N SER A 27 34.57 -14.96 -11.95
CA SER A 27 35.01 -15.12 -10.56
C SER A 27 33.93 -14.74 -9.53
N TRP A 28 32.74 -14.38 -10.00
CA TRP A 28 31.63 -13.87 -9.22
C TRP A 28 30.43 -14.78 -9.43
N ASP A 29 29.90 -15.28 -8.31
CA ASP A 29 28.64 -15.99 -8.33
C ASP A 29 27.50 -14.98 -8.50
N ILE A 30 26.61 -15.25 -9.44
CA ILE A 30 25.43 -14.44 -9.70
C ILE A 30 24.32 -14.93 -8.76
N ALA A 31 23.86 -14.06 -7.88
CA ALA A 31 22.72 -14.31 -7.02
C ALA A 31 21.60 -13.31 -7.31
N THR A 32 20.36 -13.77 -7.22
CA THR A 32 19.16 -12.92 -7.35
C THR A 32 18.52 -12.78 -5.98
N GLY A 33 18.46 -11.56 -5.47
CA GLY A 33 17.69 -11.21 -4.27
C GLY A 33 16.26 -10.80 -4.63
N VAL A 34 15.31 -11.11 -3.75
CA VAL A 34 13.90 -10.71 -3.90
C VAL A 34 13.52 -9.79 -2.74
N CYS A 35 13.05 -8.59 -3.07
CA CYS A 35 12.39 -7.71 -2.12
C CYS A 35 10.88 -7.96 -2.20
N ILE A 36 10.32 -8.62 -1.20
CA ILE A 36 8.87 -8.79 -1.08
C ILE A 36 8.35 -7.71 -0.15
N GLU A 37 7.49 -6.87 -0.69
CA GLU A 37 6.92 -5.72 0.01
C GLU A 37 5.42 -5.88 0.17
N ARG A 38 4.92 -5.52 1.35
CA ARG A 38 3.48 -5.37 1.61
C ARG A 38 3.18 -3.87 1.71
N VAL A 39 2.24 -3.41 0.89
CA VAL A 39 1.78 -2.01 0.83
C VAL A 39 0.97 -1.66 2.08
N PRO A 40 1.04 -0.43 2.60
CA PRO A 40 0.16 0.01 3.69
C PRO A 40 -1.31 -0.15 3.32
N VAL A 41 -2.09 -0.70 4.25
CA VAL A 41 -3.56 -0.89 4.10
C VAL A 41 -4.32 0.26 4.74
N VAL A 42 -3.76 0.88 5.78
CA VAL A 42 -4.38 1.99 6.50
C VAL A 42 -3.59 3.27 6.26
N THR A 43 -4.28 4.40 6.19
CA THR A 43 -3.67 5.72 6.06
C THR A 43 -2.83 6.05 7.29
N PRO A 44 -1.61 6.61 7.13
CA PRO A 44 -0.82 7.05 8.27
C PRO A 44 -1.51 8.19 9.02
N PRO A 45 -1.34 8.29 10.35
CA PRO A 45 -1.94 9.35 11.15
C PRO A 45 -1.35 10.72 10.76
N LEU A 46 -2.22 11.74 10.80
CA LEU A 46 -1.83 13.12 10.51
C LEU A 46 -0.98 13.70 11.65
N ASN A 47 0.08 14.41 11.30
CA ASN A 47 0.87 15.21 12.25
C ASN A 47 0.05 16.39 12.79
N GLU A 48 0.43 16.94 13.95
CA GLU A 48 -0.28 18.07 14.58
C GLU A 48 -0.42 19.28 13.66
N MET A 49 0.66 19.63 12.92
CA MET A 49 0.62 20.72 11.95
C MET A 49 -0.32 20.44 10.77
N GLN A 50 -0.37 19.19 10.32
CA GLN A 50 -1.29 18.78 9.25
C GLN A 50 -2.74 18.81 9.72
N LYS A 51 -3.01 18.48 10.99
CA LYS A 51 -4.34 18.63 11.58
C LYS A 51 -4.77 20.09 11.60
N LYS A 52 -3.94 20.99 12.14
CA LYS A 52 -4.22 22.44 12.15
C LYS A 52 -4.45 23.00 10.74
N TYR A 53 -3.65 22.55 9.77
CA TYR A 53 -3.81 22.96 8.39
C TYR A 53 -5.10 22.42 7.76
N LYS A 54 -5.46 21.16 8.05
CA LYS A 54 -6.74 20.57 7.64
C LYS A 54 -7.91 21.36 8.21
N ASP A 55 -7.86 21.72 9.49
CA ASP A 55 -8.93 22.48 10.15
C ASP A 55 -9.08 23.87 9.52
N MET A 56 -7.95 24.54 9.24
CA MET A 56 -7.94 25.83 8.54
C MET A 56 -8.49 25.73 7.10
N LEU A 57 -8.15 24.66 6.37
CA LEU A 57 -8.73 24.42 5.05
C LEU A 57 -10.25 24.17 5.14
N TYR A 58 -10.69 23.43 6.14
CA TYR A 58 -12.11 23.14 6.36
C TYR A 58 -12.90 24.41 6.70
N THR A 59 -12.35 25.32 7.52
CA THR A 59 -12.99 26.61 7.79
C THR A 59 -13.08 27.45 6.52
N LEU A 60 -11.99 27.52 5.73
CA LEU A 60 -12.00 28.26 4.47
C LEU A 60 -12.97 27.67 3.44
N GLU A 61 -13.10 26.35 3.38
CA GLU A 61 -14.03 25.66 2.51
C GLU A 61 -15.47 25.99 2.90
N THR A 62 -15.79 25.86 4.20
CA THR A 62 -17.13 26.19 4.73
C THR A 62 -17.49 27.66 4.46
N GLU A 63 -16.59 28.60 4.75
CA GLU A 63 -16.83 30.04 4.57
C GLU A 63 -17.03 30.45 3.10
N LYS A 64 -16.39 29.75 2.17
CA LYS A 64 -16.46 30.05 0.74
C LYS A 64 -17.50 29.20 -0.01
N SER A 65 -18.06 28.20 0.65
CA SER A 65 -19.08 27.33 0.09
C SER A 65 -20.45 28.00 0.07
N LEU A 66 -21.29 27.57 -0.87
CA LEU A 66 -22.72 27.89 -0.88
C LEU A 66 -23.45 26.91 0.03
N LYS A 67 -24.65 27.31 0.50
CA LYS A 67 -25.51 26.43 1.28
C LYS A 67 -25.81 25.14 0.53
N SER A 68 -25.65 24.02 1.20
CA SER A 68 -26.02 22.71 0.69
C SER A 68 -27.53 22.49 0.73
N ASP A 69 -28.03 21.55 -0.07
CA ASP A 69 -29.46 21.21 -0.08
C ASP A 69 -29.98 20.76 1.30
N HIS A 70 -29.13 20.12 2.10
CA HIS A 70 -29.45 19.69 3.46
C HIS A 70 -29.63 20.89 4.40
N GLU A 71 -28.76 21.90 4.30
CA GLU A 71 -28.89 23.13 5.10
C GLU A 71 -30.13 23.92 4.72
N LEU A 72 -30.44 24.04 3.42
CA LEU A 72 -31.66 24.69 2.95
C LEU A 72 -32.91 23.97 3.44
N ARG A 73 -32.91 22.63 3.43
CA ARG A 73 -34.00 21.82 3.98
C ARG A 73 -34.18 22.05 5.47
N HIS A 74 -33.10 22.05 6.23
CA HIS A 74 -33.14 22.30 7.67
C HIS A 74 -33.65 23.71 8.02
N GLU A 75 -33.30 24.73 7.23
CA GLU A 75 -33.84 26.09 7.40
C GLU A 75 -35.35 26.14 7.12
N ASN A 76 -35.81 25.50 6.05
CA ASN A 76 -37.22 25.43 5.71
C ASN A 76 -38.04 24.69 6.78
N ASP A 77 -37.53 23.56 7.28
CA ASP A 77 -38.19 22.77 8.34
C ASP A 77 -38.36 23.61 9.62
N LYS A 78 -37.36 24.43 9.99
CA LYS A 78 -37.45 25.36 11.14
C LYS A 78 -38.51 26.44 10.94
N ILE A 79 -38.52 27.06 9.76
CA ILE A 79 -39.49 28.10 9.42
C ILE A 79 -40.92 27.52 9.49
N GLN A 80 -41.14 26.33 8.93
CA GLN A 80 -42.43 25.65 9.02
C GLN A 80 -42.82 25.32 10.46
N ALA A 81 -41.88 24.83 11.28
CA ALA A 81 -42.13 24.54 12.69
C ALA A 81 -42.49 25.79 13.52
N GLU A 82 -41.92 26.96 13.20
CA GLU A 82 -42.27 28.23 13.84
C GLU A 82 -43.66 28.74 13.42
N LEU A 83 -44.01 28.61 12.13
CA LEU A 83 -45.32 28.99 11.62
C LEU A 83 -46.45 28.12 12.22
N LEU A 84 -46.20 26.82 12.38
CA LEU A 84 -47.13 25.90 13.03
C LEU A 84 -47.37 26.25 14.51
N LYS A 85 -46.36 26.74 15.23
CA LYS A 85 -46.49 27.18 16.63
C LYS A 85 -47.28 28.47 16.79
N ASN A 86 -47.34 29.31 15.74
CA ASN A 86 -47.97 30.63 15.78
C ASN A 86 -49.43 30.63 15.25
N GLU A 87 -50.08 29.45 15.12
CA GLU A 87 -51.52 29.25 14.83
C GLU A 87 -52.11 30.07 13.66
N SER A 88 -51.35 30.36 12.60
CA SER A 88 -51.80 31.31 11.55
C SER A 88 -51.59 30.90 10.09
N ALA A 89 -51.50 29.60 9.79
CA ALA A 89 -51.58 29.14 8.42
C ALA A 89 -52.15 27.71 8.32
N ASP A 90 -53.07 27.52 7.38
CA ASP A 90 -53.53 26.24 6.87
C ASP A 90 -52.35 25.61 6.10
N VAL A 91 -51.42 24.98 6.84
CA VAL A 91 -50.22 24.36 6.28
C VAL A 91 -50.62 22.99 5.73
N ASP A 92 -50.47 22.81 4.43
CA ASP A 92 -50.67 21.53 3.74
C ASP A 92 -49.76 20.46 4.37
N LEU A 93 -50.34 19.62 5.25
CA LEU A 93 -49.66 18.53 5.96
C LEU A 93 -48.98 17.53 5.02
N ASP A 94 -49.39 17.49 3.75
CA ASP A 94 -48.83 16.63 2.71
C ASP A 94 -47.45 17.11 2.19
N THR A 95 -47.07 18.37 2.43
CA THR A 95 -45.76 18.94 2.05
C THR A 95 -44.71 18.87 3.16
N ILE A 96 -45.12 18.58 4.39
CA ILE A 96 -44.22 18.39 5.52
C ILE A 96 -43.50 17.06 5.31
N SER A 97 -42.19 17.12 5.06
CA SER A 97 -41.42 15.89 4.88
C SER A 97 -41.55 15.03 6.14
N LYS A 98 -41.98 13.78 5.98
CA LYS A 98 -42.24 12.81 7.07
C LYS A 98 -41.02 12.53 7.97
N ILE A 99 -39.84 12.95 7.55
CA ILE A 99 -38.58 12.87 8.28
C ILE A 99 -37.99 14.27 8.19
N THR A 100 -37.85 14.96 9.33
CA THR A 100 -37.18 16.27 9.35
C THR A 100 -35.69 16.09 9.10
N ALA A 101 -35.02 17.16 8.65
CA ALA A 101 -33.56 17.13 8.50
C ALA A 101 -32.84 16.70 9.79
N GLN A 102 -33.40 17.05 10.96
CA GLN A 102 -32.85 16.68 12.26
C GLN A 102 -33.06 15.20 12.61
N ASP A 103 -34.24 14.64 12.32
CA ASP A 103 -34.50 13.20 12.51
C ASP A 103 -33.53 12.34 11.69
N PHE A 104 -33.14 12.82 10.50
CA PHE A 104 -32.14 12.15 9.67
C PHE A 104 -30.73 12.18 10.28
N GLU A 105 -30.31 13.33 10.84
CA GLU A 105 -29.03 13.45 11.55
C GLU A 105 -28.98 12.54 12.78
N ASP A 106 -30.08 12.49 13.54
CA ASP A 106 -30.19 11.63 14.72
C ASP A 106 -30.12 10.14 14.34
N ALA A 107 -30.84 9.73 13.28
CA ALA A 107 -30.75 8.36 12.77
C ALA A 107 -29.33 8.00 12.30
N ALA A 108 -28.65 8.90 11.59
CA ALA A 108 -27.28 8.68 11.14
C ALA A 108 -26.30 8.58 12.32
N ASN A 109 -26.47 9.42 13.35
CA ASN A 109 -25.68 9.37 14.58
C ASN A 109 -25.89 8.06 15.34
N GLU A 110 -27.12 7.56 15.39
CA GLU A 110 -27.42 6.26 15.98
C GLU A 110 -26.75 5.11 15.24
N GLU A 111 -26.79 5.10 13.91
CA GLU A 111 -26.12 4.09 13.09
C GLU A 111 -24.60 4.12 13.28
N LEU A 112 -24.01 5.32 13.32
CA LEU A 112 -22.59 5.50 13.61
C LEU A 112 -22.23 4.93 14.98
N ALA A 113 -23.02 5.22 16.01
CA ALA A 113 -22.80 4.71 17.37
C ALA A 113 -22.96 3.18 17.46
N LYS A 114 -23.87 2.58 16.67
CA LYS A 114 -24.07 1.13 16.59
C LYS A 114 -22.89 0.45 15.88
N PHE A 115 -22.23 1.11 14.93
CA PHE A 115 -21.14 0.54 14.16
C PHE A 115 -19.82 0.51 14.94
N LYS A 116 -19.24 -0.69 15.09
CA LYS A 116 -17.93 -0.87 15.72
C LYS A 116 -16.84 -0.92 14.67
N PHE A 117 -16.01 0.12 14.62
CA PHE A 117 -14.85 0.16 13.74
C PHE A 117 -13.81 -0.89 14.14
N ALA A 118 -13.13 -1.45 13.14
CA ALA A 118 -11.99 -2.32 13.36
C ALA A 118 -10.81 -1.53 13.95
N ALA A 119 -10.06 -2.16 14.86
CA ALA A 119 -8.88 -1.53 15.45
C ALA A 119 -7.78 -1.34 14.39
N ILE A 120 -7.24 -0.13 14.31
CA ILE A 120 -6.10 0.19 13.43
C ILE A 120 -4.82 -0.48 13.96
N GLU A 121 -4.68 -0.58 15.28
CA GLU A 121 -3.60 -1.31 15.95
C GLU A 121 -4.02 -2.76 16.19
N THR A 122 -3.26 -3.69 15.67
CA THR A 122 -3.54 -5.12 15.81
C THR A 122 -2.91 -5.68 17.09
N GLU A 123 -3.30 -6.90 17.49
CA GLU A 123 -2.65 -7.59 18.60
C GLU A 123 -1.16 -7.84 18.35
N ALA A 124 -0.77 -8.00 17.08
CA ALA A 124 0.62 -8.21 16.69
C ALA A 124 1.48 -6.97 16.98
N ASP A 125 0.91 -5.76 16.85
CA ASP A 125 1.61 -4.51 17.22
C ASP A 125 1.80 -4.41 18.73
N LYS A 126 0.82 -4.86 19.52
CA LYS A 126 0.90 -4.85 20.99
C LYS A 126 1.90 -5.88 21.53
N LYS A 127 1.97 -7.06 20.91
CA LYS A 127 2.90 -8.14 21.27
C LYS A 127 4.31 -7.91 20.72
N GLY A 128 4.45 -7.09 19.67
CA GLY A 128 5.71 -6.85 18.98
C GLY A 128 6.15 -8.03 18.10
N ASP A 129 5.20 -8.86 17.67
CA ASP A 129 5.46 -10.05 16.87
C ASP A 129 5.85 -9.67 15.44
N LYS A 130 7.04 -10.09 14.99
CA LYS A 130 7.59 -9.70 13.67
C LYS A 130 7.30 -10.71 12.55
N HIS A 131 6.74 -11.87 12.90
CA HIS A 131 6.47 -12.97 11.97
C HIS A 131 5.12 -12.82 11.24
N THR A 132 4.17 -12.09 11.83
CA THR A 132 2.83 -11.90 11.26
C THR A 132 2.83 -10.70 10.30
N PRO A 133 2.17 -10.80 9.13
CA PRO A 133 2.01 -9.68 8.20
C PRO A 133 1.04 -8.60 8.72
N ASP A 134 0.12 -8.98 9.61
CA ASP A 134 -0.93 -8.12 10.19
C ASP A 134 -0.40 -7.19 11.28
N ARG A 135 0.80 -6.64 11.10
CA ARG A 135 1.41 -5.65 11.99
C ARG A 135 1.63 -4.35 11.24
N CYS A 136 1.65 -3.23 11.95
CA CYS A 136 2.02 -1.92 11.44
C CYS A 136 1.27 -1.58 10.14
N LEU A 137 -0.07 -1.72 10.14
CA LEU A 137 -0.89 -1.63 8.93
C LEU A 137 -0.67 -0.33 8.11
N GLN A 138 -0.24 0.72 8.80
CA GLN A 138 0.06 2.07 8.28
C GLN A 138 1.34 2.17 7.46
N ARG A 139 2.25 1.20 7.58
CA ARG A 139 3.58 1.23 6.95
C ARG A 139 3.72 0.12 5.92
N HIS A 140 4.66 0.32 5.00
CA HIS A 140 5.12 -0.76 4.16
C HIS A 140 5.99 -1.71 5.00
N LEU A 141 5.88 -3.00 4.72
CA LEU A 141 6.70 -4.03 5.35
C LEU A 141 7.53 -4.74 4.29
N VAL A 142 8.76 -5.12 4.64
CA VAL A 142 9.67 -5.90 3.79
C VAL A 142 9.93 -7.24 4.44
N LEU A 143 9.89 -8.32 3.65
CA LEU A 143 10.25 -9.65 4.12
C LEU A 143 11.76 -9.75 4.34
N VAL A 144 12.16 -10.20 5.52
CA VAL A 144 13.56 -10.45 5.88
C VAL A 144 13.66 -11.86 6.44
N THR A 145 14.65 -12.61 5.97
CA THR A 145 14.89 -14.00 6.34
C THR A 145 16.26 -14.16 7.01
N ASP A 146 16.36 -15.10 7.94
CA ASP A 146 17.64 -15.46 8.55
C ASP A 146 18.36 -16.45 7.64
N VAL A 147 19.47 -16.01 7.03
CA VAL A 147 20.32 -16.84 6.15
C VAL A 147 21.59 -17.20 6.91
N GLN A 148 21.95 -18.48 6.93
CA GLN A 148 23.21 -18.96 7.48
C GLN A 148 24.32 -18.73 6.45
N LEU A 149 25.25 -17.82 6.74
CA LEU A 149 26.45 -17.61 5.95
C LEU A 149 27.65 -18.15 6.74
N GLY A 150 28.10 -19.34 6.36
CA GLY A 150 29.18 -20.04 7.06
C GLY A 150 28.76 -20.44 8.47
N LYS A 151 29.32 -19.75 9.48
CA LYS A 151 29.02 -20.00 10.90
C LYS A 151 28.06 -18.96 11.52
N GLU A 152 27.76 -17.88 10.81
CA GLU A 152 26.95 -16.77 11.33
C GLU A 152 25.56 -16.74 10.69
N LYS A 153 24.55 -16.41 11.49
CA LYS A 153 23.19 -16.11 11.01
C LYS A 153 23.08 -14.62 10.72
N LYS A 154 22.84 -14.25 9.46
CA LYS A 154 22.64 -12.86 9.05
C LYS A 154 21.23 -12.67 8.51
N LYS A 155 20.64 -11.52 8.82
CA LYS A 155 19.34 -11.09 8.32
C LYS A 155 19.51 -10.51 6.93
N LEU A 156 19.03 -11.23 5.93
CA LEU A 156 19.14 -10.85 4.53
C LEU A 156 17.78 -11.01 3.85
N LEU A 157 17.66 -10.35 2.69
CA LEU A 157 16.55 -10.60 1.79
C LEU A 157 16.63 -12.05 1.28
N PRO A 158 15.49 -12.68 0.97
CA PRO A 158 15.48 -13.96 0.27
C PRO A 158 16.35 -13.89 -0.99
N GLN A 159 17.34 -14.77 -1.08
CA GLN A 159 18.29 -14.82 -2.18
C GLN A 159 18.39 -16.23 -2.76
N GLY A 160 18.57 -16.33 -4.07
CA GLY A 160 18.79 -17.59 -4.78
C GLY A 160 19.97 -17.48 -5.73
N LEU A 161 20.78 -18.54 -5.78
CA LEU A 161 21.88 -18.66 -6.73
C LEU A 161 21.33 -18.92 -8.12
N TRP A 162 21.84 -18.19 -9.10
CA TRP A 162 21.49 -18.41 -10.50
C TRP A 162 22.13 -19.71 -11.02
N LYS A 163 21.35 -20.48 -11.78
CA LYS A 163 21.82 -21.68 -12.47
C LYS A 163 21.84 -21.46 -13.98
N GLU A 164 22.78 -22.13 -14.64
CA GLU A 164 22.98 -22.02 -16.08
C GLU A 164 21.76 -22.56 -16.84
N GLY A 165 21.10 -21.67 -17.61
CA GLY A 165 19.89 -21.98 -18.37
C GLY A 165 18.60 -21.28 -17.89
N GLU A 166 18.61 -20.64 -16.72
CA GLU A 166 17.46 -19.90 -16.19
C GLU A 166 17.59 -18.38 -16.45
N THR A 167 16.48 -17.65 -16.50
CA THR A 167 16.52 -16.17 -16.48
C THR A 167 16.52 -15.66 -15.05
N LEU A 168 17.14 -14.49 -14.77
CA LEU A 168 17.11 -13.88 -13.42
C LEU A 168 15.68 -13.67 -12.90
N ARG A 169 14.74 -13.37 -13.82
CA ARG A 169 13.31 -13.24 -13.49
C ARG A 169 12.71 -14.58 -13.04
N GLN A 170 13.12 -15.68 -13.66
CA GLN A 170 12.67 -17.02 -13.31
C GLN A 170 13.22 -17.46 -11.95
N VAL A 171 14.52 -17.25 -11.68
CA VAL A 171 15.13 -17.50 -10.37
C VAL A 171 14.39 -16.75 -9.27
N ARG A 172 14.07 -15.47 -9.49
CA ARG A 172 13.23 -14.68 -8.58
C ARG A 172 11.84 -15.29 -8.36
N CYS A 173 11.17 -15.72 -9.43
CA CYS A 173 9.83 -16.30 -9.34
C CYS A 173 9.83 -17.65 -8.61
N GLU A 174 10.89 -18.44 -8.71
CA GLU A 174 11.03 -19.68 -7.96
C GLU A 174 11.20 -19.43 -6.46
N LEU A 175 11.96 -18.41 -6.08
CA LEU A 175 12.09 -18.00 -4.67
C LEU A 175 10.75 -17.62 -4.05
N ASN A 176 9.85 -16.97 -4.80
CA ASN A 176 8.51 -16.65 -4.33
C ASN A 176 7.62 -17.87 -4.09
N LYS A 177 7.91 -19.05 -4.66
CA LYS A 177 7.10 -20.25 -4.41
C LYS A 177 7.37 -20.89 -3.04
N PHE A 178 8.46 -20.51 -2.39
CA PHE A 178 8.86 -21.06 -1.10
C PHE A 178 8.27 -20.28 0.10
N PHE A 179 7.54 -19.19 -0.15
CA PHE A 179 6.91 -18.33 0.85
C PHE A 179 5.42 -18.19 0.56
#